data_AF-A0A395IXM4-F1
#
_entry.id   AF-A0A395IXM4-F1
#
_cell.length_a   1.000
_cell.length_b   1.000
_cell.length_c   1.000
_cell.angle_alpha   90.00
_cell.angle_beta   90.00
_cell.angle_gamma   90.00
#
_symmetry.space_group_name_H-M   'P 1'
#
loop_
_entity.id
_entity.type
_entity.pdbx_description
1 polymer ?
#
loop_
_entity_poly.entity_id
_entity_poly.type
_entity_poly.pdbx_seq_one_letter_code
_entity_poly.pdbx_strand_id
1 'polypeptide(L)'
;MLRKIHCKLIRNPFNRNGGGVYAMQWTSTFIRVWFFPRNKIPADITAAKPDPSKWGLPTANFDSANGGCNIDANFPAQTVYFDTTFCGAGAGGKAWSEWSDCPAKTGYSTCQEYVAKVPHAFDDAYWLVNSVKIYQ
;
A
#
# COMPACT_ATOMS: atom_id res chain seq x y z
N MET A 1 20.51 5.19 -7.75
CA MET A 1 20.44 3.71 -7.76
C MET A 1 19.00 3.29 -8.00
N LEU A 2 18.68 2.78 -9.19
CA LEU A 2 17.40 2.12 -9.45
C LEU A 2 17.43 0.77 -8.72
N ARG A 3 16.74 0.66 -7.58
CA ARG A 3 16.51 -0.64 -6.94
C ARG A 3 15.57 -1.42 -7.86
N LYS A 4 16.01 -2.59 -8.36
CA LYS A 4 15.12 -3.52 -9.07
C LYS A 4 13.90 -3.82 -8.20
N ILE A 5 12.71 -3.79 -8.80
CA ILE A 5 11.47 -4.13 -8.10
C ILE A 5 11.52 -5.64 -7.86
N HIS A 6 11.58 -6.08 -6.61
CA HIS A 6 11.59 -7.51 -6.36
C HIS A 6 10.17 -8.02 -6.49
N CYS A 7 10.00 -9.14 -7.21
CA CYS A 7 8.83 -9.98 -7.15
C CYS A 7 8.65 -10.37 -5.68
N LYS A 8 7.71 -9.68 -5.02
CA LYS A 8 7.29 -10.00 -3.68
C LYS A 8 6.22 -11.06 -3.81
N LEU A 9 6.64 -12.31 -3.61
CA LEU A 9 5.70 -13.39 -3.33
C LEU A 9 4.92 -13.02 -2.05
N ILE A 10 3.68 -13.47 -1.97
CA ILE A 10 2.68 -12.93 -1.03
C ILE A 10 3.03 -13.18 0.45
N ARG A 11 4.01 -14.05 0.72
CA ARG A 11 4.72 -14.12 2.01
C ARG A 11 5.65 -12.93 2.23
N ASN A 12 5.06 -11.80 2.59
CA ASN A 12 5.79 -10.55 2.84
C ASN A 12 6.00 -10.29 4.36
N PRO A 13 6.97 -9.43 4.73
CA PRO A 13 7.23 -9.07 6.14
C PRO A 13 6.04 -8.43 6.88
N PHE A 14 5.12 -7.80 6.16
CA PHE A 14 3.93 -7.17 6.75
C PHE A 14 2.98 -8.24 7.31
N ASN A 15 2.64 -9.26 6.52
CA ASN A 15 1.78 -10.38 6.93
C ASN A 15 2.42 -11.15 8.09
N ARG A 16 3.72 -11.44 8.01
CA ARG A 16 4.46 -12.13 9.07
C ARG A 16 4.49 -11.38 10.41
N ASN A 17 4.30 -10.07 10.41
CA ASN A 17 4.24 -9.24 11.61
C ASN A 17 2.79 -9.01 12.10
N GLY A 18 1.81 -9.73 11.55
CA GLY A 18 0.39 -9.56 11.87
C GLY A 18 -0.23 -8.27 11.32
N GLY A 19 0.37 -7.71 10.27
CA GLY A 19 -0.04 -6.47 9.64
C GLY A 19 0.18 -5.24 10.52
N GLY A 20 -0.77 -4.30 10.49
CA GLY A 20 -0.69 -3.06 11.25
C GLY A 20 -1.86 -2.13 10.93
N VAL A 21 -1.66 -0.84 11.17
CA VAL A 21 -2.62 0.23 10.83
C VAL A 21 -1.96 1.16 9.83
N TYR A 22 -2.65 1.41 8.73
CA TYR A 22 -2.41 2.59 7.89
C TYR A 22 -3.36 3.69 8.34
N ALA A 23 -2.82 4.88 8.55
CA ALA A 23 -3.61 6.08 8.88
C ALA A 23 -3.28 7.18 7.88
N MET A 24 -4.31 7.90 7.43
CA MET A 24 -4.17 9.05 6.56
C MET A 24 -4.79 10.27 7.24
N GLN A 25 -4.02 11.36 7.32
CA GLN A 25 -4.55 12.67 7.66
C GLN A 25 -4.57 13.50 6.39
N TRP A 26 -5.72 14.06 6.09
CA TRP A 26 -5.94 14.86 4.90
C TRP A 26 -6.53 16.21 5.31
N THR A 27 -5.86 17.29 4.90
CA THR A 27 -6.25 18.68 5.11
C THR A 27 -6.15 19.46 3.79
N SER A 28 -6.55 20.73 3.78
CA SER A 28 -6.39 21.62 2.62
C SER A 28 -4.94 21.90 2.21
N THR A 29 -3.95 21.60 3.06
CA THR A 29 -2.53 21.88 2.77
C THR A 29 -1.67 20.63 2.65
N PHE A 30 -2.11 19.49 3.19
CA PHE A 30 -1.33 18.26 3.09
C PHE A 30 -2.18 16.99 3.13
N ILE A 31 -1.60 15.93 2.57
CA ILE A 31 -1.99 14.54 2.79
C ILE A 31 -0.78 13.82 3.39
N ARG A 32 -0.95 13.27 4.59
CA ARG A 32 0.09 12.52 5.31
C ARG A 32 -0.37 11.11 5.58
N VAL A 33 0.53 10.16 5.39
CA VAL A 33 0.24 8.74 5.59
C VAL A 33 1.25 8.14 6.56
N TRP A 34 0.75 7.41 7.55
CA TRP A 34 1.55 6.65 8.50
C TRP A 34 1.26 5.16 8.33
N PHE A 35 2.31 4.36 8.53
CA PHE A 35 2.17 2.94 8.81
C PHE A 35 2.66 2.66 10.24
N PHE A 36 1.79 2.07 11.04
CA PHE A 36 2.12 1.56 12.36
C PHE A 36 2.15 0.03 12.33
N PRO A 37 3.30 -0.63 12.56
CA PRO A 37 3.33 -2.08 12.67
C PRO A 37 2.49 -2.53 13.88
N ARG A 38 1.97 -3.76 13.84
CA ARG A 38 1.03 -4.31 14.83
C ARG A 38 1.39 -4.00 16.29
N ASN A 39 2.67 -4.09 16.65
CA ASN A 39 3.18 -3.91 18.01
C ASN A 39 3.51 -2.45 18.39
N LYS A 40 3.24 -1.48 17.51
CA LYS A 40 3.51 -0.05 17.70
C LYS A 40 2.32 0.82 17.27
N ILE A 41 1.10 0.28 17.31
CA ILE A 41 -0.11 1.06 17.04
C ILE A 41 -0.32 2.05 18.20
N PRO A 42 -0.43 3.37 17.92
CA PRO A 42 -0.73 4.38 18.94
C PRO A 42 -2.03 4.10 19.70
N ALA A 43 -2.01 4.31 21.02
CA ALA A 43 -3.14 3.96 21.89
C ALA A 43 -4.41 4.78 21.59
N ASP A 44 -4.24 6.02 21.17
CA ASP A 44 -5.30 6.94 20.75
C ASP A 44 -6.08 6.41 19.53
N ILE A 45 -5.41 5.73 18.59
CA ILE A 45 -6.07 5.03 17.48
C ILE A 45 -6.94 3.88 18.02
N THR A 46 -6.40 3.07 18.93
CA THR A 46 -7.16 1.95 19.52
C THR A 46 -8.33 2.41 20.38
N ALA A 47 -8.21 3.57 21.01
CA ALA A 47 -9.25 4.23 21.79
C ALA A 47 -10.27 5.01 20.92
N ALA A 48 -10.15 4.96 19.59
CA ALA A 48 -10.98 5.70 18.63
C ALA A 48 -11.01 7.22 18.87
N LYS A 49 -9.91 7.79 19.37
CA LYS A 49 -9.70 9.22 19.58
C LYS A 49 -8.36 9.65 18.96
N PRO A 50 -8.17 9.47 17.64
CA PRO A 50 -6.87 9.67 17.00
C PRO A 50 -6.37 11.11 17.14
N ASP A 51 -5.09 11.27 17.44
CA ASP A 51 -4.38 12.54 17.54
C ASP A 51 -3.08 12.47 16.71
N PRO A 52 -3.15 12.85 15.42
CA PRO A 52 -2.00 12.79 14.51
C PRO A 52 -0.77 13.59 14.96
N SER A 53 -0.94 14.59 15.84
CA SER A 53 0.19 15.39 16.33
C SER A 53 1.20 14.57 17.15
N LYS A 54 0.77 13.40 17.68
CA LYS A 54 1.57 12.49 18.50
C LYS A 54 2.23 11.36 17.72
N TRP A 55 1.96 11.24 16.41
CA TRP A 55 2.36 10.07 15.62
C TRP A 55 3.78 10.15 15.04
N GLY A 56 4.47 11.27 15.24
CA GLY A 56 5.83 11.48 14.71
C GLY A 56 5.85 11.60 13.18
N LEU A 57 7.01 11.28 12.60
CA LEU A 57 7.25 11.47 11.17
C LEU A 57 6.36 10.54 10.31
N PRO A 58 5.59 11.07 9.35
CA PRO A 58 4.81 10.24 8.45
C PRO A 58 5.70 9.44 7.51
N THR A 59 5.19 8.28 7.08
CA THR A 59 5.82 7.44 6.04
C THR A 59 5.80 8.13 4.68
N ALA A 60 4.75 8.91 4.40
CA ALA A 60 4.66 9.78 3.22
C ALA A 60 4.04 11.13 3.59
N ASN A 61 4.61 12.21 3.05
CA ASN A 61 4.17 13.58 3.28
C ASN A 61 4.00 14.31 1.94
N PHE A 62 2.76 14.49 1.50
CA PHE A 62 2.40 15.31 0.35
C PHE A 62 1.94 16.66 0.87
N ASP A 63 2.82 17.66 0.81
CA ASP A 63 2.60 18.97 1.44
C ASP A 63 2.67 20.06 0.36
N SER A 64 1.65 20.91 0.30
CA SER A 64 1.54 21.97 -0.70
C SER A 64 2.72 22.94 -0.66
N ALA A 65 3.36 23.10 0.51
CA ALA A 65 4.56 23.90 0.68
C ALA A 65 5.75 23.40 -0.15
N ASN A 66 5.77 22.12 -0.55
CA ASN A 66 6.90 21.47 -1.24
C ASN A 66 6.69 21.32 -2.75
N GLY A 67 5.81 22.11 -3.37
CA GLY A 67 5.59 22.04 -4.82
C GLY A 67 4.44 22.88 -5.38
N GLY A 68 3.76 23.69 -4.55
CA GLY A 68 2.66 24.54 -5.00
C GLY A 68 1.41 23.76 -5.43
N CYS A 69 1.27 22.50 -5.00
CA CYS A 69 0.09 21.69 -5.28
C CYS A 69 -1.08 22.19 -4.42
N ASN A 70 -2.14 22.67 -5.07
CA ASN A 70 -3.40 22.96 -4.39
C ASN A 70 -4.12 21.64 -4.10
N ILE A 71 -4.12 21.19 -2.84
CA ILE A 71 -4.71 19.90 -2.44
C ILE A 71 -6.22 19.88 -2.73
N ASP A 72 -6.97 20.91 -2.33
CA ASP A 72 -8.42 20.94 -2.50
C ASP A 72 -8.85 20.93 -3.97
N ALA A 73 -8.05 21.54 -4.85
CA ALA A 73 -8.34 21.54 -6.29
C ALA A 73 -8.03 20.21 -6.99
N ASN A 74 -7.10 19.40 -6.45
CA ASN A 74 -6.63 18.17 -7.08
C ASN A 74 -7.20 16.90 -6.44
N PHE A 75 -7.70 16.99 -5.21
CA PHE A 75 -8.29 15.88 -4.47
C PHE A 75 -9.72 16.25 -4.07
N PRO A 76 -10.72 15.99 -4.92
CA PRO A 76 -12.13 16.13 -4.53
C PRO A 76 -12.55 14.98 -3.61
N ALA A 77 -13.80 14.93 -3.18
CA ALA A 77 -14.33 13.82 -2.38
C ALA A 77 -13.94 12.45 -2.98
N GLN A 78 -13.28 11.62 -2.17
CA GLN A 78 -12.75 10.32 -2.57
C GLN A 78 -13.64 9.17 -2.07
N THR A 79 -13.58 8.04 -2.76
CA THR A 79 -14.16 6.77 -2.31
C THR A 79 -13.04 5.81 -1.90
N VAL A 80 -13.22 5.10 -0.80
CA VAL A 80 -12.26 4.09 -0.36
C VAL A 80 -12.53 2.79 -1.12
N TYR A 81 -11.53 2.30 -1.85
CA TYR A 81 -11.56 1.01 -2.55
C TYR A 81 -10.51 0.07 -1.99
N PHE A 82 -10.86 -1.21 -1.90
CA PHE A 82 -9.91 -2.31 -1.73
C PHE A 82 -10.06 -3.23 -2.94
N ASP A 83 -8.98 -3.44 -3.67
CA ASP A 83 -8.95 -4.38 -4.79
C ASP A 83 -7.69 -5.25 -4.76
N THR A 84 -7.79 -6.39 -5.44
CA THR A 84 -6.64 -7.22 -5.81
C THR A 84 -6.84 -7.56 -7.28
N THR A 85 -6.07 -6.91 -8.15
CA THR A 85 -6.03 -7.22 -9.59
C THR A 85 -4.72 -7.91 -9.98
N PHE A 86 -4.71 -8.55 -11.15
CA PHE A 86 -3.57 -9.29 -11.65
C PHE A 86 -3.03 -8.68 -12.94
N CYS A 87 -1.70 -8.63 -13.05
CA CYS A 87 -0.99 -8.15 -14.22
C CYS A 87 -1.36 -6.70 -14.60
N GLY A 88 -2.09 -6.52 -15.71
CA GLY A 88 -2.42 -5.19 -16.23
C GLY A 88 -1.18 -4.33 -16.51
N ALA A 89 -1.38 -3.02 -16.59
CA ALA A 89 -0.30 -2.07 -16.83
C ALA A 89 0.68 -1.97 -15.63
N GLY A 90 0.22 -2.24 -14.42
CA GLY A 90 1.00 -2.05 -13.19
C GLY A 90 1.88 -3.24 -12.80
N ALA A 91 1.49 -4.47 -13.15
CA ALA A 91 2.21 -5.69 -12.77
C ALA A 91 2.49 -6.65 -13.95
N GLY A 92 1.88 -6.42 -15.12
CA GLY A 92 2.14 -7.17 -16.36
C GLY A 92 3.20 -6.50 -17.24
N GLY A 93 3.34 -7.00 -18.47
CA GLY A 93 4.26 -6.40 -19.46
C GLY A 93 5.67 -6.19 -18.90
N LYS A 94 6.21 -4.99 -19.07
CA LYS A 94 7.55 -4.62 -18.58
C LYS A 94 7.71 -4.66 -17.06
N ALA A 95 6.63 -4.38 -16.31
CA ALA A 95 6.67 -4.48 -14.86
C ALA A 95 6.97 -5.91 -14.40
N TRP A 96 6.45 -6.90 -15.15
CA TRP A 96 6.82 -8.30 -15.00
C TRP A 96 8.21 -8.58 -15.57
N SER A 97 8.41 -8.35 -16.87
CA SER A 97 9.53 -8.92 -17.63
C SER A 97 10.86 -8.18 -17.50
N GLU A 98 10.85 -6.88 -17.23
CA GLU A 98 12.04 -6.01 -17.29
C GLU A 98 12.36 -5.39 -15.93
N TRP A 99 11.33 -4.92 -15.21
CA TRP A 99 11.51 -4.12 -14.00
C TRP A 99 11.51 -4.96 -12.73
N SER A 100 11.19 -6.25 -12.86
CA SER A 100 11.21 -7.20 -11.76
C SER A 100 12.03 -8.46 -12.00
N ASP A 101 12.22 -9.24 -10.94
CA ASP A 101 12.81 -10.59 -11.01
C ASP A 101 11.74 -11.69 -11.08
N CYS A 102 10.47 -11.35 -11.36
CA CYS A 102 9.38 -12.32 -11.44
C CYS A 102 9.60 -13.43 -12.47
N PRO A 103 10.08 -13.16 -13.71
CA PRO A 103 10.30 -14.24 -14.68
C PRO A 103 11.32 -15.26 -14.19
N ALA A 104 12.42 -14.80 -13.60
CA ALA A 104 13.45 -15.66 -13.06
C ALA A 104 12.98 -16.46 -11.84
N LYS A 105 12.19 -15.85 -10.95
CA LYS A 105 11.69 -16.50 -9.73
C LYS A 105 10.56 -17.50 -9.98
N THR A 106 9.69 -17.20 -10.94
CA THR A 106 8.50 -18.01 -11.20
C THR A 106 8.72 -19.03 -12.30
N GLY A 107 9.68 -18.79 -13.20
CA GLY A 107 9.90 -19.59 -14.40
C GLY A 107 8.95 -19.26 -15.55
N TYR A 108 8.13 -18.21 -15.43
CA TYR A 108 7.17 -17.80 -16.46
C TYR A 108 7.56 -16.50 -17.13
N SER A 109 7.58 -16.50 -18.46
CA SER A 109 7.94 -15.34 -19.27
C SER A 109 6.92 -14.20 -19.16
N THR A 110 5.65 -14.52 -18.89
CA THR A 110 4.58 -13.53 -18.74
C THR A 110 3.81 -13.70 -17.43
N CYS A 111 3.31 -12.58 -16.90
CA CYS A 111 2.46 -12.55 -15.71
C CYS A 111 1.18 -13.38 -15.92
N GLN A 112 0.56 -13.25 -17.09
CA GLN A 112 -0.70 -13.91 -17.42
C GLN A 112 -0.56 -15.43 -17.40
N GLU A 113 0.54 -15.97 -17.94
CA GLU A 113 0.78 -17.41 -17.89
C GLU A 113 0.97 -17.90 -16.46
N TYR A 114 1.70 -17.17 -15.62
CA TYR A 114 1.90 -17.54 -14.22
C TYR A 114 0.58 -17.55 -13.45
N VAL A 115 -0.19 -16.46 -13.55
CA VAL A 115 -1.48 -16.32 -12.85
C VAL A 115 -2.46 -17.41 -13.29
N ALA A 116 -2.52 -17.73 -14.58
CA ALA A 116 -3.42 -18.75 -15.10
C ALA A 116 -3.02 -20.19 -14.72
N LYS A 117 -1.72 -20.48 -14.61
CA LYS A 117 -1.21 -21.85 -14.43
C LYS A 117 -0.86 -22.21 -12.99
N VAL A 118 -0.73 -21.23 -12.09
CA VAL A 118 -0.26 -21.46 -10.71
C VAL A 118 -1.23 -20.84 -9.69
N PRO A 119 -2.48 -21.31 -9.59
CA PRO A 119 -3.50 -20.71 -8.73
C PRO A 119 -3.09 -20.69 -7.25
N HIS A 120 -2.42 -21.74 -6.76
CA HIS A 120 -1.97 -21.85 -5.37
C HIS A 120 -0.86 -20.85 -4.98
N ALA A 121 -0.23 -20.19 -5.95
CA ALA A 121 0.70 -19.10 -5.63
C ALA A 121 0.00 -17.91 -4.95
N PHE A 122 -1.33 -17.84 -5.05
CA PHE A 122 -2.16 -16.73 -4.60
C PHE A 122 -3.05 -17.09 -3.41
N ASP A 123 -2.83 -18.23 -2.74
CA ASP A 123 -3.62 -18.63 -1.57
C ASP A 123 -3.57 -17.59 -0.44
N ASP A 124 -2.45 -16.86 -0.32
CA ASP A 124 -2.28 -15.76 0.65
C ASP A 124 -2.73 -14.38 0.10
N ALA A 125 -3.28 -14.30 -1.12
CA ALA A 125 -3.61 -13.04 -1.83
C ALA A 125 -4.96 -12.43 -1.41
N TYR A 126 -5.17 -12.24 -0.11
CA TYR A 126 -6.43 -11.74 0.43
C TYR A 126 -6.23 -10.58 1.40
N TRP A 127 -7.31 -9.83 1.63
CA TRP A 127 -7.38 -8.80 2.66
C TRP A 127 -8.09 -9.34 3.90
N LEU A 128 -7.47 -9.20 5.07
CA LEU A 128 -8.12 -9.40 6.36
C LEU A 128 -8.22 -8.06 7.08
N VAL A 129 -9.36 -7.40 6.94
CA VAL A 129 -9.59 -6.04 7.43
C VAL A 129 -10.31 -6.09 8.78
N ASN A 130 -9.62 -5.69 9.84
CA ASN A 130 -10.23 -5.62 11.17
C ASN A 130 -11.22 -4.45 11.31
N SER A 131 -10.90 -3.29 10.73
CA SER A 131 -11.77 -2.11 10.78
C SER A 131 -11.35 -1.07 9.76
N VAL A 132 -12.33 -0.33 9.25
CA VAL A 132 -12.14 0.96 8.57
C VAL A 132 -12.89 2.01 9.39
N LYS A 133 -12.21 3.10 9.74
CA LYS A 133 -12.79 4.20 10.54
C LYS A 133 -12.40 5.53 9.91
N ILE A 134 -13.37 6.41 9.78
CA ILE A 134 -13.21 7.76 9.22
C ILE A 134 -13.58 8.77 10.31
N TYR A 135 -12.76 9.81 10.46
CA TYR A 135 -12.92 10.87 11.44
C TYR A 135 -12.89 12.22 10.72
N GLN A 136 -13.52 13.23 11.30
CA GLN A 136 -13.52 14.62 10.85
C GLN A 136 -13.25 15.53 12.03
#